data_AF-A0A2I0NY10-F1
#
_entry.id   AF-A0A2I0NY10-F1
#
_cell.length_a   1.000
_cell.length_b   1.000
_cell.length_c   1.000
_cell.angle_alpha   90.00
_cell.angle_beta   90.00
_cell.angle_gamma   90.00
#
_symmetry.space_group_name_H-M   'P 1'
#
loop_
_entity.id
_entity.type
_entity.pdbx_description
1 polymer ?
#
loop_
_entity_poly.entity_id
_entity_poly.type
_entity_poly.pdbx_seq_one_letter_code
_entity_poly.pdbx_strand_id
1 'polypeptide(L)' 'YDPLLPDSEIEHFGAKSLPNLEMKMDAVIIAVAHKQFRKMTIEEIRRFMNAQPVLIDARGMVDQNEIDEVEVYYRKL' A
#
# COMPACT_ATOMS: atom_id res chain seq x y z
N TYR A 1 6.69 4.51 -2.33
CA TYR A 1 6.00 5.80 -2.15
C TYR A 1 5.98 6.13 -0.67
N ASP A 2 6.56 7.25 -0.29
CA ASP A 2 6.42 7.82 1.06
C ASP A 2 6.47 9.35 0.94
N PRO A 3 5.37 10.08 1.14
CA PRO A 3 5.35 11.54 0.94
C PRO A 3 6.02 12.31 2.08
N LEU A 4 6.49 11.63 3.14
CA LEU A 4 7.28 12.24 4.20
C LEU A 4 8.79 12.08 3.97
N LEU A 5 9.19 11.32 2.96
CA LEU A 5 10.59 11.17 2.55
C LEU A 5 10.81 11.82 1.19
N PRO A 6 11.93 12.55 1.00
CA PRO A 6 12.31 13.03 -0.31
C PRO A 6 12.72 11.85 -1.21
N ASP A 7 12.59 12.02 -2.53
CA ASP A 7 12.92 10.98 -3.51
C ASP A 7 14.35 10.45 -3.36
N SER A 8 15.30 11.32 -3.03
CA SER A 8 16.71 10.95 -2.83
C SER A 8 16.93 9.95 -1.69
N GLU A 9 16.15 10.07 -0.61
CA GLU A 9 16.21 9.11 0.51
C GLU A 9 15.58 7.78 0.11
N ILE A 10 14.48 7.80 -0.65
CA ILE A 10 13.85 6.58 -1.18
C ILE A 10 14.82 5.84 -2.12
N GLU A 11 15.50 6.57 -3.00
CA GLU A 11 16.50 6.03 -3.92
C GLU A 11 17.73 5.48 -3.19
N HIS A 12 18.12 6.06 -2.05
CA HIS A 12 19.19 5.53 -1.21
C HIS A 12 18.90 4.12 -0.69
N PHE A 13 17.63 3.74 -0.51
CA PHE A 13 17.22 2.37 -0.18
C PHE A 13 17.26 1.40 -1.37
N GLY A 14 17.69 1.85 -2.56
CA GLY A 14 17.66 1.06 -3.79
C GLY A 14 16.25 0.88 -4.38
N ALA A 15 15.28 1.64 -3.88
CA ALA A 15 13.91 1.66 -4.38
C ALA A 15 13.72 2.78 -5.40
N LYS A 16 12.85 2.57 -6.38
CA LYS A 16 12.42 3.64 -7.27
C LYS A 16 11.34 4.47 -6.57
N SER A 17 11.58 5.77 -6.41
CA SER A 17 10.51 6.65 -5.94
C SER A 17 9.38 6.72 -6.96
N LEU A 18 8.16 6.81 -6.46
CA LEU A 18 6.97 7.00 -7.26
C LEU A 18 6.45 8.41 -6.96
N PRO A 19 6.31 9.30 -7.96
CA PRO A 19 5.81 10.65 -7.72
C PRO A 19 4.33 10.65 -7.35
N ASN A 20 3.58 9.64 -7.79
CA ASN A 20 2.17 9.42 -7.48
C ASN A 20 1.84 7.92 -7.53
N LEU A 21 0.59 7.57 -7.24
CA LEU A 21 0.09 6.18 -7.23
C LEU A 21 -0.74 5.84 -8.49
N GLU A 22 -0.49 6.48 -9.63
CA GLU A 22 -1.27 6.25 -10.86
C GLU A 22 -0.90 4.94 -11.57
N MET A 23 0.28 4.38 -11.28
CA MET A 23 0.71 3.10 -11.83
C MET A 23 0.09 1.94 -11.05
N LYS A 24 -0.42 0.96 -11.80
CA LYS A 24 -0.92 -0.30 -11.23
C LYS A 24 0.21 -1.24 -10.87
N MET A 25 0.08 -1.91 -9.72
CA MET A 25 1.06 -2.84 -9.17
C MET A 25 0.45 -4.23 -8.99
N ASP A 26 1.27 -5.28 -9.04
CA ASP A 26 0.80 -6.63 -8.73
C ASP A 26 0.58 -6.82 -7.22
N ALA A 27 1.39 -6.15 -6.41
CA ALA A 27 1.32 -6.21 -4.96
C ALA A 27 1.55 -4.82 -4.33
N VAL A 28 0.92 -4.61 -3.18
CA VAL A 28 1.12 -3.45 -2.30
C VAL A 28 1.59 -3.96 -0.94
N ILE A 29 2.63 -3.33 -0.40
CA ILE A 29 3.13 -3.60 0.95
C ILE A 29 3.00 -2.32 1.78
N ILE A 30 2.23 -2.39 2.86
CA ILE A 30 2.11 -1.31 3.83
C ILE A 30 3.21 -1.49 4.88
N ALA A 31 4.34 -0.81 4.64
CA ALA A 31 5.50 -0.86 5.55
C ALA A 31 5.43 0.18 6.68
N VAL A 32 4.60 1.21 6.53
CA VAL A 32 4.46 2.34 7.47
C VAL A 32 3.00 2.76 7.60
N ALA A 33 2.59 3.19 8.80
CA ALA A 33 1.19 3.54 9.11
C ALA A 33 1.00 5.06 9.29
N HIS A 34 1.47 5.84 8.31
CA HIS A 34 1.33 7.29 8.30
C HIS A 34 -0.15 7.70 8.40
N LYS A 35 -0.44 8.83 9.06
CA LYS A 35 -1.83 9.31 9.28
C LYS A 35 -2.64 9.43 8.00
N GLN A 36 -2.00 9.73 6.88
CA GLN A 36 -2.65 9.82 5.56
C GLN A 36 -3.13 8.45 5.04
N PHE A 37 -2.36 7.38 5.30
CA PHE A 37 -2.68 6.03 4.82
C PHE A 37 -3.76 5.38 5.69
N ARG A 38 -3.81 5.71 6.98
CA ARG A 38 -4.89 5.29 7.89
C ARG A 38 -6.28 5.77 7.50
N LYS A 39 -6.38 6.74 6.60
CA LYS A 39 -7.66 7.23 6.08
C LYS A 39 -8.07 6.53 4.79
N MET A 40 -7.19 5.73 4.20
CA MET A 40 -7.48 5.01 2.97
C MET A 40 -8.28 3.76 3.28
N THR A 41 -9.36 3.53 2.54
CA THR A 41 -10.11 2.28 2.62
C THR A 41 -9.38 1.16 1.86
N ILE A 42 -9.75 -0.10 2.14
CA ILE A 42 -9.22 -1.23 1.38
C ILE A 42 -9.54 -1.14 -0.12
N GLU A 43 -10.69 -0.59 -0.52
CA GLU A 43 -11.06 -0.37 -1.93
C GLU A 43 -10.16 0.67 -2.58
N GLU A 44 -9.82 1.74 -1.87
CA GLU A 44 -8.88 2.75 -2.37
C GLU A 44 -7.49 2.15 -2.58
N ILE A 45 -7.04 1.29 -1.66
CA ILE A 45 -5.77 0.56 -1.80
C ILE A 45 -5.85 -0.43 -2.97
N ARG A 46 -6.96 -1.14 -3.12
CA ARG A 46 -7.24 -2.08 -4.22
C ARG A 46 -7.14 -1.43 -5.59
N ARG A 47 -7.50 -0.14 -5.71
CA ARG A 47 -7.36 0.64 -6.95
C ARG A 47 -5.91 0.84 -7.38
N PHE A 48 -4.91 0.62 -6.53
CA PHE A 48 -3.51 0.63 -6.97
C PHE A 48 -3.05 -0.70 -7.55
N MET A 49 -3.88 -1.74 -7.47
CA MET A 49 -3.48 -3.10 -7.85
C MET A 49 -4.07 -3.55 -9.19
N ASN A 50 -3.36 -4.49 -9.83
CA ASN A 50 -3.77 -5.24 -11.02
C ASN A 50 -4.88 -6.25 -10.68
N ALA A 51 -5.34 -7.03 -11.67
CA ALA A 51 -6.49 -7.94 -11.53
C ALA A 51 -6.34 -8.97 -10.37
N GLN A 52 -5.12 -9.45 -10.10
CA GLN A 52 -4.79 -10.37 -9.02
C GLN A 52 -4.03 -9.65 -7.89
N PRO A 53 -4.74 -9.01 -6.95
CA PRO A 53 -4.14 -8.14 -5.95
C PRO A 53 -3.53 -8.91 -4.78
N VAL A 54 -2.38 -8.44 -4.33
CA VAL A 54 -1.72 -8.92 -3.12
C VAL A 54 -1.49 -7.74 -2.20
N LEU A 55 -2.10 -7.76 -1.02
CA LEU A 55 -1.89 -6.77 0.03
C LEU A 55 -1.19 -7.38 1.23
N ILE A 56 0.01 -6.90 1.52
CA ILE A 56 0.77 -7.25 2.73
C ILE A 56 0.74 -6.08 3.69
N ASP A 57 0.18 -6.28 4.87
CA ASP A 57 0.07 -5.26 5.90
C ASP A 57 1.04 -5.56 7.05
N ALA A 58 2.25 -5.01 6.94
CA ALA A 58 3.30 -5.22 7.92
C ALA A 58 3.11 -4.40 9.21
N ARG A 59 2.15 -3.45 9.22
CA ARG A 59 1.91 -2.54 10.35
C ARG A 59 0.53 -2.70 10.99
N GLY A 60 -0.31 -3.60 10.47
CA GLY A 60 -1.67 -3.79 10.94
C GLY A 60 -2.55 -2.56 10.76
N MET A 61 -2.38 -1.84 9.65
CA MET A 61 -3.15 -0.64 9.32
C MET A 61 -4.60 -0.95 8.93
N VAL A 62 -4.82 -2.07 8.24
CA VAL A 62 -6.13 -2.43 7.68
C VAL A 62 -6.96 -3.21 8.70
N ASP A 63 -8.24 -2.88 8.80
CA ASP A 63 -9.19 -3.67 9.58
C ASP A 63 -9.53 -4.96 8.83
N GLN A 64 -9.40 -6.10 9.50
CA GLN A 64 -9.69 -7.39 8.90
C GLN A 64 -11.17 -7.52 8.49
N ASN A 65 -12.08 -6.82 9.16
CA ASN A 65 -13.50 -6.84 8.82
C ASN A 65 -13.77 -6.19 7.45
N GLU A 66 -12.92 -5.27 7.00
CA GLU A 66 -13.04 -4.64 5.68
C GLU A 66 -12.55 -5.58 4.55
N ILE A 67 -11.70 -6.56 4.87
CA ILE A 67 -11.11 -7.46 3.86
C ILE A 67 -12.16 -8.38 3.25
N ASP A 68 -13.13 -8.84 4.04
CA ASP A 68 -14.17 -9.78 3.57
C ASP A 68 -15.06 -9.18 2.48
N GLU A 69 -15.06 -7.85 2.34
CA GLU A 69 -15.85 -7.11 1.33
C GLU A 69 -15.12 -6.94 -0.01
N VAL A 70 -13.83 -7.29 -0.09
CA VAL A 70 -12.99 -7.06 -1.28
C VAL A 70 -12.25 -8.32 -1.72
N GLU A 71 -12.30 -8.62 -3.02
CA GLU A 71 -11.48 -9.67 -3.61
C GLU A 71 -10.00 -9.25 -3.59
N VAL A 72 -9.30 -9.64 -2.52
CA VAL A 72 -7.86 -9.43 -2.35
C VAL A 72 -7.19 -10.56 -1.57
N TYR A 73 -5.99 -10.97 -2.00
CA TYR A 73 -5.14 -11.76 -1.11
C TYR A 73 -4.56 -10.82 -0.05
N TYR A 74 -5.05 -10.93 1.17
CA TYR A 74 -4.59 -10.14 2.31
C TYR A 74 -3.74 -10.97 3.26
N ARG A 75 -2.61 -10.40 3.70
CA ARG A 75 -1.83 -10.96 4.79
C ARG A 75 -1.29 -9.88 5.72
N LYS A 76 -1.69 -9.98 6.99
CA LYS A 76 -1.08 -9.24 8.10
C LYS A 76 0.13 -10.00 8.63
N LEU A 77 1.21 -9.29 8.93
CA LEU A 77 2.41 -9.85 9.59
C LEU A 77 2.39 -9.60 11.10
#